data_AF-A0A150V7Z3-F1
#
_entry.id   AF-A0A150V7Z3-F1
#
_cell.length_a   1.000
_cell.length_b   1.000
_cell.length_c   1.000
_cell.angle_alpha   90.00
_cell.angle_beta   90.00
_cell.angle_gamma   90.00
#
_symmetry.space_group_name_H-M   'P 1'
#
loop_
_entity.id
_entity.type
_entity.pdbx_description
1 polymer ?
#
loop_
_entity_poly.entity_id
_entity_poly.type
_entity_poly.pdbx_seq_one_letter_code
_entity_poly.pdbx_strand_id
1 'polypeptide(L)'
;MSSWTKRQGSSWKEKGEMAGMHEFPAIFTIDGSNRHEVILVNPGHDLDDVKRAIEGMVASSPNAVEFMGKYRSKDARDTVDQIKVRWSGRDSQIFPKETLLTEDNCEAALRMMAIGSGQDVFDVKLNAQKIEQGAERSS
;
A
#
# COMPACT_ATOMS: atom_id res chain seq x y z
N MET A 1 -9.61 50.34 -39.94
CA MET A 1 -9.14 49.00 -40.33
C MET A 1 -7.81 48.73 -39.65
N SER A 2 -7.64 47.49 -39.18
CA SER A 2 -6.37 46.87 -38.77
C SER A 2 -5.83 47.28 -37.40
N SER A 3 -5.42 46.39 -36.52
CA SER A 3 -5.59 44.94 -36.35
C SER A 3 -5.01 44.70 -34.96
N TRP A 4 -5.80 44.10 -34.07
CA TRP A 4 -5.35 43.66 -32.75
C TRP A 4 -4.50 42.40 -32.94
N THR A 5 -3.34 42.30 -32.31
CA THR A 5 -2.66 41.00 -32.19
C THR A 5 -2.05 40.83 -30.80
N LYS A 6 -2.83 40.14 -29.96
CA LYS A 6 -2.41 39.42 -28.77
C LYS A 6 -1.17 38.58 -29.08
N ARG A 7 -0.05 38.81 -28.41
CA ARG A 7 0.94 37.75 -28.17
C ARG A 7 0.45 36.93 -26.99
N GLN A 8 -0.24 35.83 -27.26
CA GLN A 8 -0.34 34.73 -26.31
C GLN A 8 1.04 34.08 -26.21
N GLY A 9 1.77 34.38 -25.14
CA GLY A 9 2.83 33.53 -24.64
C GLY A 9 2.24 32.50 -23.68
N SER A 10 2.82 31.29 -23.70
CA SER A 10 2.61 30.20 -22.75
C SER A 10 1.40 29.28 -23.01
N SER A 11 1.48 28.54 -24.11
CA SER A 11 0.92 27.19 -24.20
C SER A 11 2.08 26.19 -24.09
N TRP A 12 1.81 24.94 -23.72
CA TRP A 12 2.70 23.78 -23.53
C TRP A 12 3.16 23.43 -22.10
N LYS A 13 2.80 24.17 -21.05
CA LYS A 13 3.13 23.79 -19.65
C LYS A 13 1.99 23.13 -18.86
N GLU A 14 0.96 22.61 -19.52
CA GLU A 14 -0.17 21.91 -18.89
C GLU A 14 -0.59 20.64 -19.67
N LYS A 15 0.38 19.90 -20.21
CA LYS A 15 0.16 18.55 -20.78
C LYS A 15 1.14 17.53 -20.21
N GLY A 16 1.43 17.70 -18.93
CA GLY A 16 2.24 16.80 -18.11
C GLY A 16 1.68 16.79 -16.70
N GLU A 17 0.36 16.60 -16.56
CA GLU A 17 -0.16 15.98 -15.35
C GLU A 17 0.57 14.64 -15.25
N MET A 18 1.45 14.51 -14.26
CA MET A 18 2.40 13.40 -14.14
C MET A 18 1.61 12.10 -13.97
N ALA A 19 1.32 11.43 -15.08
CA ALA A 19 0.71 10.11 -15.11
C ALA A 19 1.59 9.17 -14.27
N GLY A 20 1.21 8.96 -13.01
CA GLY A 20 2.03 8.29 -12.02
C GLY A 20 2.14 8.96 -10.65
N MET A 21 1.41 10.05 -10.37
CA MET A 21 1.27 10.62 -9.00
C MET A 21 -0.15 10.50 -8.41
N HIS A 22 -1.12 9.97 -9.17
CA HIS A 22 -2.46 9.74 -8.66
C HIS A 22 -2.52 8.42 -7.89
N GLU A 23 -3.36 8.37 -6.86
CA GLU A 23 -3.63 7.14 -6.12
C GLU A 23 -4.15 6.04 -7.06
N PHE A 24 -3.78 4.80 -6.78
CA PHE A 24 -4.29 3.63 -7.48
C PHE A 24 -4.83 2.61 -6.47
N PRO A 25 -5.86 1.83 -6.84
CA PRO A 25 -6.34 0.75 -6.01
C PRO A 25 -5.33 -0.40 -6.00
N ALA A 26 -4.99 -0.87 -4.81
CA ALA A 26 -4.15 -2.05 -4.60
C ALA A 26 -4.90 -3.07 -3.74
N ILE A 27 -4.78 -4.34 -4.11
CA ILE A 27 -5.33 -5.46 -3.34
C ILE A 27 -4.27 -5.92 -2.34
N PHE A 28 -4.67 -6.24 -1.12
CA PHE A 28 -3.80 -6.96 -0.18
C PHE A 28 -4.47 -8.20 0.42
N THR A 29 -3.64 -9.17 0.81
CA THR A 29 -4.02 -10.35 1.58
C THR A 29 -3.20 -10.40 2.85
N ILE A 30 -3.83 -10.76 3.97
CA ILE A 30 -3.12 -11.08 5.20
C ILE A 30 -2.70 -12.55 5.14
N ASP A 31 -1.46 -12.86 5.50
CA ASP A 31 -0.97 -14.24 5.58
C ASP A 31 -1.88 -15.09 6.50
N GLY A 32 -2.30 -16.26 6.01
CA GLY A 32 -3.28 -17.11 6.68
C GLY A 32 -4.75 -16.69 6.51
N SER A 33 -5.04 -15.59 5.81
CA SER A 33 -6.40 -15.19 5.40
C SER A 33 -6.67 -15.58 3.94
N ASN A 34 -7.90 -16.02 3.66
CA ASN A 34 -8.38 -16.25 2.29
C ASN A 34 -9.18 -15.05 1.74
N ARG A 35 -9.19 -13.92 2.47
CA ARG A 35 -9.92 -12.71 2.09
C ARG A 35 -8.97 -11.65 1.55
N HIS A 36 -9.43 -10.99 0.50
CA HIS A 36 -8.81 -9.81 -0.05
C HIS A 36 -9.36 -8.55 0.63
N GLU A 37 -8.48 -7.58 0.77
CA GLU A 37 -8.81 -6.19 1.09
C GLU A 37 -8.31 -5.28 -0.02
N VAL A 38 -8.84 -4.06 -0.06
CA VAL A 38 -8.47 -3.07 -1.08
C VAL A 38 -8.17 -1.74 -0.41
N ILE A 39 -7.05 -1.12 -0.79
CA ILE A 39 -6.62 0.21 -0.36
C ILE A 39 -6.30 1.10 -1.55
N LEU A 40 -6.42 2.41 -1.36
CA LEU A 40 -5.82 3.38 -2.26
C LEU A 40 -4.38 3.64 -1.81
N VAL A 41 -3.45 3.60 -2.76
CA VAL A 41 -2.03 3.83 -2.50
C VAL A 41 -1.50 4.86 -3.48
N ASN A 42 -0.69 5.80 -3.00
CA ASN A 42 0.03 6.73 -3.85
C ASN A 42 1.39 6.12 -4.24
N PRO A 43 1.82 6.19 -5.51
CA PRO A 43 3.15 5.72 -5.91
C PRO A 43 4.31 6.39 -5.18
N GLY A 44 4.12 7.58 -4.61
CA GLY A 44 5.11 8.30 -3.80
C GLY A 44 5.05 8.01 -2.30
N HIS A 45 4.21 7.08 -1.83
CA HIS A 45 4.22 6.62 -0.44
C HIS A 45 5.54 5.92 -0.12
N ASP A 46 6.05 6.16 1.09
CA ASP A 46 7.10 5.34 1.65
C ASP A 46 6.54 4.04 2.25
N LEU A 47 7.43 3.17 2.74
CA LEU A 47 7.02 1.87 3.27
C LEU A 47 6.12 2.01 4.52
N ASP A 48 6.35 3.04 5.34
CA ASP A 48 5.60 3.25 6.57
C ASP A 48 4.21 3.84 6.29
N ASP A 49 4.05 4.68 5.26
CA ASP A 49 2.76 5.09 4.73
C ASP A 49 1.92 3.88 4.30
N VAL A 50 2.51 2.95 3.54
CA VAL A 50 1.83 1.73 3.10
C VAL A 50 1.43 0.86 4.29
N LYS A 51 2.33 0.65 5.26
CA LYS A 51 2.02 -0.09 6.49
C LYS A 51 0.86 0.53 7.25
N ARG A 52 0.89 1.85 7.49
CA ARG A 52 -0.17 2.57 8.21
C ARG A 52 -1.52 2.44 7.52
N ALA A 53 -1.55 2.54 6.19
CA ALA A 53 -2.78 2.36 5.42
C ALA A 53 -3.36 0.94 5.60
N ILE A 54 -2.51 -0.08 5.53
CA ILE A 54 -2.91 -1.47 5.74
C ILE A 54 -3.39 -1.70 7.18
N GLU A 55 -2.64 -1.25 8.19
CA GLU A 55 -3.00 -1.39 9.61
C GLU A 55 -4.34 -0.72 9.93
N GLY A 56 -4.57 0.48 9.40
CA GLY A 56 -5.85 1.19 9.54
C GLY A 56 -7.02 0.41 8.93
N MET A 57 -6.81 -0.22 7.77
CA MET A 57 -7.82 -1.09 7.17
C MET A 57 -8.05 -2.36 7.97
N VAL A 58 -7.00 -3.04 8.40
CA VAL A 58 -7.10 -4.27 9.22
C VAL A 58 -7.85 -4.00 10.53
N ALA A 59 -7.63 -2.84 11.16
CA ALA A 59 -8.28 -2.49 12.42
C ALA A 59 -9.79 -2.22 12.28
N SER A 60 -10.24 -1.75 11.10
CA SER A 60 -11.61 -1.27 10.89
C SER A 60 -12.47 -2.19 10.02
N SER A 61 -11.85 -3.03 9.18
CA SER A 61 -12.57 -3.77 8.16
C SER A 61 -13.14 -5.09 8.67
N PRO A 62 -14.42 -5.40 8.37
CA PRO A 62 -15.00 -6.69 8.67
C PRO A 62 -14.36 -7.84 7.88
N ASN A 63 -13.70 -7.59 6.74
CA ASN A 63 -13.06 -8.68 5.98
C ASN A 63 -11.72 -9.12 6.61
N ALA A 64 -11.15 -8.33 7.51
CA ALA A 64 -9.96 -8.69 8.29
C ALA A 64 -10.28 -9.43 9.62
N VAL A 65 -11.56 -9.48 10.03
CA VAL A 65 -12.00 -10.00 11.34
C VAL A 65 -11.75 -11.50 11.50
N GLU A 66 -11.80 -12.30 10.43
CA GLU A 66 -11.64 -13.76 10.51
C GLU A 66 -10.25 -14.19 10.98
N PHE A 67 -9.22 -13.40 10.69
CA PHE A 67 -7.86 -13.61 11.21
C PHE A 67 -7.74 -13.18 12.67
N MET A 68 -8.35 -12.06 13.02
CA MET A 68 -8.29 -11.46 14.36
C MET A 68 -9.08 -12.25 15.42
N GLY A 69 -10.10 -13.02 15.04
CA GLY A 69 -11.02 -13.67 15.99
C GLY A 69 -10.44 -14.86 16.78
N LYS A 70 -9.38 -15.54 16.30
CA LYS A 70 -8.87 -16.78 16.93
C LYS A 70 -7.69 -16.58 17.89
N TYR A 71 -6.98 -15.45 17.81
CA TYR A 71 -5.73 -15.23 18.58
C TYR A 71 -5.66 -13.89 19.32
N ARG A 72 -6.70 -13.05 19.26
CA ARG A 72 -6.64 -11.68 19.79
C ARG A 72 -7.07 -11.61 21.26
N SER A 73 -6.13 -11.27 22.14
CA SER A 73 -6.46 -10.59 23.40
C SER A 73 -7.02 -9.20 23.08
N LYS A 74 -8.06 -8.76 23.81
CA LYS A 74 -8.77 -7.47 23.56
C LYS A 74 -7.85 -6.24 23.46
N ASP A 75 -6.62 -6.33 23.96
CA ASP A 75 -5.62 -5.26 23.99
C ASP A 75 -4.47 -5.42 22.97
N ALA A 76 -4.48 -6.43 22.10
CA ALA A 76 -3.41 -6.61 21.10
C ALA A 76 -3.63 -5.69 19.88
N ARG A 77 -2.61 -4.91 19.54
CA ARG A 77 -2.53 -4.18 18.26
C ARG A 77 -1.71 -5.01 17.28
N ASP A 78 -2.28 -5.24 16.11
CA ASP A 78 -1.60 -5.92 15.02
C ASP A 78 -0.79 -4.89 14.24
N THR A 79 0.51 -5.12 14.15
CA THR A 79 1.42 -4.28 13.36
C THR A 79 1.91 -5.05 12.15
N VAL A 80 2.10 -4.38 11.01
CA VAL A 80 2.64 -5.01 9.80
C VAL A 80 4.12 -5.33 10.00
N ASP A 81 4.45 -6.61 9.94
CA ASP A 81 5.83 -7.13 10.03
C ASP A 81 6.53 -7.01 8.67
N GLN A 82 5.84 -7.46 7.62
CA GLN A 82 6.40 -7.60 6.30
C GLN A 82 5.33 -7.41 5.23
N ILE A 83 5.72 -6.79 4.12
CA ILE A 83 4.90 -6.66 2.92
C ILE A 83 5.70 -7.19 1.73
N LYS A 84 5.11 -8.10 0.96
CA LYS A 84 5.64 -8.53 -0.35
C LYS A 84 4.68 -8.13 -1.45
N VAL A 85 5.17 -7.79 -2.63
CA VAL A 85 4.34 -7.73 -3.84
C VAL A 85 4.35 -9.10 -4.49
N ARG A 86 3.18 -9.71 -4.65
CA ARG A 86 2.98 -10.88 -5.50
C ARG A 86 2.62 -10.39 -6.90
N TRP A 87 3.53 -10.61 -7.83
CA TRP A 87 3.38 -10.14 -9.21
C TRP A 87 2.40 -11.05 -9.97
N SER A 88 1.49 -10.46 -10.73
CA SER A 88 0.50 -11.19 -11.54
C SER A 88 0.37 -10.60 -12.93
N GLY A 89 0.15 -11.45 -13.94
CA GLY A 89 0.05 -11.01 -15.34
C GLY A 89 1.37 -10.53 -15.96
N ARG A 90 2.49 -10.69 -15.24
CA ARG A 90 3.85 -10.31 -15.68
C ARG A 90 4.61 -11.50 -16.24
N ASP A 91 5.61 -11.22 -17.07
CA ASP A 91 6.50 -12.25 -17.63
C ASP A 91 7.28 -12.96 -16.51
N SER A 92 6.99 -14.25 -16.34
CA SER A 92 7.56 -15.09 -15.29
C SER A 92 9.04 -15.45 -15.50
N GLN A 93 9.61 -15.20 -16.68
CA GLN A 93 11.04 -15.33 -16.92
C GLN A 93 11.82 -14.12 -16.38
N ILE A 94 11.15 -12.97 -16.28
CA ILE A 94 11.76 -11.69 -15.87
C ILE A 94 11.40 -11.37 -14.42
N PHE A 95 10.14 -11.54 -14.05
CA PHE A 95 9.66 -11.21 -12.71
C PHE A 95 9.77 -12.41 -11.77
N PRO A 96 10.28 -12.20 -10.54
CA PRO A 96 10.15 -13.21 -9.52
C PRO A 96 8.67 -13.42 -9.18
N LYS A 97 8.35 -14.51 -8.49
CA LYS A 97 6.98 -14.74 -7.98
C LYS A 97 6.53 -13.62 -7.03
N GLU A 98 7.44 -13.16 -6.19
CA GLU A 98 7.19 -12.12 -5.20
C GLU A 98 8.44 -11.25 -4.98
N THR A 99 8.23 -10.01 -4.54
CA THR A 99 9.28 -9.07 -4.15
C THR A 99 8.99 -8.52 -2.77
N LEU A 100 9.96 -8.64 -1.85
CA LEU A 100 9.89 -7.99 -0.55
C LEU A 100 9.99 -6.48 -0.71
N LEU A 101 9.02 -5.73 -0.18
CA LEU A 101 9.16 -4.28 -0.09
C LEU A 101 10.16 -3.90 0.99
N THR A 102 11.03 -2.96 0.65
CA THR A 102 12.00 -2.30 1.52
C THR A 102 11.86 -0.79 1.33
N GLU A 103 12.44 0.00 2.23
CA GLU A 103 12.44 1.46 2.07
C GLU A 103 13.05 1.88 0.73
N ASP A 104 14.13 1.23 0.31
CA ASP A 104 14.85 1.55 -0.93
C ASP A 104 14.05 1.27 -2.21
N ASN A 105 13.15 0.27 -2.19
CA ASN A 105 12.46 -0.20 -3.39
C ASN A 105 10.97 0.11 -3.42
N CYS A 106 10.41 0.64 -2.32
CA CYS A 106 8.97 0.82 -2.15
C CYS A 106 8.35 1.66 -3.25
N GLU A 107 8.83 2.89 -3.45
CA GLU A 107 8.33 3.80 -4.49
C GLU A 107 8.40 3.14 -5.89
N ALA A 108 9.51 2.48 -6.22
CA ALA A 108 9.68 1.82 -7.51
C ALA A 108 8.67 0.66 -7.69
N ALA A 109 8.46 -0.14 -6.66
CA ALA A 109 7.47 -1.22 -6.67
C ALA A 109 6.04 -0.67 -6.81
N LEU A 110 5.68 0.39 -6.08
CA LEU A 110 4.36 1.02 -6.16
C LEU A 110 4.09 1.61 -7.56
N ARG A 111 5.08 2.28 -8.15
CA ARG A 111 4.99 2.77 -9.55
C ARG A 111 4.78 1.62 -10.53
N MET A 112 5.47 0.50 -10.34
CA MET A 112 5.26 -0.69 -11.17
C MET A 112 3.85 -1.25 -11.02
N MET A 113 3.33 -1.33 -9.80
CA MET A 113 1.95 -1.79 -9.54
C MET A 113 0.91 -0.87 -10.17
N ALA A 114 1.12 0.46 -10.13
CA ALA A 114 0.24 1.43 -10.77
C ALA A 114 0.12 1.21 -12.29
N ILE A 115 1.20 0.79 -12.96
CA ILE A 115 1.19 0.42 -14.38
C ILE A 115 0.42 -0.89 -14.60
N GLY A 116 0.53 -1.84 -13.67
CA GLY A 116 -0.08 -3.17 -13.73
C GLY A 116 -1.61 -3.20 -13.62
N SER A 117 -2.29 -2.05 -13.54
CA SER A 117 -3.75 -1.94 -13.51
C SER A 117 -4.42 -2.76 -12.39
N GLY A 118 -3.77 -2.84 -11.22
CA GLY A 118 -4.32 -3.50 -10.03
C GLY A 118 -4.25 -5.04 -10.04
N GLN A 119 -3.50 -5.64 -10.95
CA GLN A 119 -3.32 -7.10 -10.99
C GLN A 119 -2.40 -7.61 -9.87
N ASP A 120 -1.46 -6.79 -9.43
CA ASP A 120 -0.50 -7.13 -8.40
C ASP A 120 -1.13 -7.04 -7.00
N VAL A 121 -0.68 -7.90 -6.08
CA VAL A 121 -1.29 -8.05 -4.76
C VAL A 121 -0.21 -7.87 -3.69
N PHE A 122 -0.49 -7.09 -2.65
CA PHE A 122 0.34 -7.12 -1.44
C PHE A 122 0.05 -8.36 -0.61
N ASP A 123 1.08 -9.10 -0.27
CA ASP A 123 1.04 -10.18 0.71
C ASP A 123 1.61 -9.67 2.03
N VAL A 124 0.76 -9.60 3.05
CA VAL A 124 1.01 -8.89 4.29
C VAL A 124 1.12 -9.88 5.44
N LYS A 125 2.26 -9.86 6.13
CA LYS A 125 2.42 -10.58 7.38
C LYS A 125 2.23 -9.61 8.55
N LEU A 126 1.35 -9.99 9.47
CA LEU A 126 1.11 -9.23 10.70
C LEU A 126 1.89 -9.85 11.86
N ASN A 127 2.32 -9.01 12.79
CA ASN A 127 2.86 -9.41 14.08
C ASN A 127 1.90 -8.93 15.17
N ALA A 128 1.42 -9.87 15.99
CA ALA A 128 0.60 -9.55 17.15
C ALA A 128 1.51 -9.13 18.29
N GLN A 129 1.69 -7.82 18.49
CA GLN A 129 2.39 -7.35 19.68
C GLN A 129 1.47 -7.51 20.90
N LYS A 130 1.90 -8.33 21.87
CA LYS A 130 1.35 -8.26 23.22
C LYS A 130 1.77 -6.92 23.81
N ILE A 131 0.80 -6.08 24.14
CA ILE A 131 1.06 -4.96 25.03
C ILE A 131 1.35 -5.58 26.40
N GLU A 132 2.63 -5.68 26.77
CA GLU A 132 3.00 -5.95 28.16
C GLU A 132 2.50 -4.78 29.00
N GLN A 133 1.43 -5.00 29.75
CA GLN A 133 0.98 -4.04 30.76
C GLN A 133 2.11 -3.91 31.78
N GLY A 134 2.76 -2.74 31.80
CA GLY A 134 3.80 -2.41 32.77
C GLY A 134 3.30 -2.64 34.19
N ALA A 135 3.77 -3.74 34.79
CA ALA A 135 3.66 -4.00 36.21
C ALA A 135 4.74 -3.18 36.93
N GLU A 136 4.58 -1.86 36.98
CA GLU A 136 5.32 -1.04 37.95
C GLU A 136 4.54 -1.12 39.27
N ARG A 137 4.85 -2.18 40.03
CA ARG A 137 4.40 -2.34 41.40
C ARG A 137 4.96 -1.18 42.22
N SER A 138 4.04 -0.51 42.89
CA SER A 138 4.27 0.30 44.08
C SER A 138 5.26 -0.40 45.01
N SER A 139 6.29 0.31 45.44
CA SER A 139 7.01 0.11 46.70
C SER A 139 7.61 1.45 47.11
#